data_AF-A0A8T5F9U0-F1
#
_entry.id   AF-A0A8T5F9U0-F1
#
_cell.length_a   1.000
_cell.length_b   1.000
_cell.length_c   1.000
_cell.angle_alpha   90.00
_cell.angle_beta   90.00
_cell.angle_gamma   90.00
#
_symmetry.space_group_name_H-M   'P 1'
#
loop_
_entity.id
_entity.type
_entity.pdbx_description
1 polymer ?
#
loop_
_entity_poly.entity_id
_entity_poly.type
_entity_poly.pdbx_seq_one_letter_code
_entity_poly.pdbx_strand_id
1 'polypeptide(L)'
;MGRPTLAQKRKIFKFLRERDGNKCYLCGNEFISSREPILEHLNDVWSDNREDNLGLAHQSCNIKKANDEDYQRIATNKLEKNESEMYVGESFFRNDEKKEQASTEIEISNKCFAITEEYLVEKILDDGFIDYGGVIPTIVYLARKKIGHGSEQSIRSHLQALTSPVAPYEITKNKKGKKIIKKRTST
;
A
#
# COMPACT_ATOMS: atom_id res chain seq x y z
N MET A 1 16.14 -19.94 6.98
CA MET A 1 15.91 -18.48 7.12
C MET A 1 16.39 -18.03 8.50
N GLY A 2 16.93 -16.81 8.64
CA GLY A 2 17.32 -16.27 9.95
C GLY A 2 16.11 -15.86 10.82
N ARG A 3 16.33 -15.54 12.10
CA ARG A 3 15.26 -15.06 13.01
C ARG A 3 14.52 -13.86 12.38
N PRO A 4 13.18 -13.87 12.32
CA PRO A 4 12.41 -12.76 11.77
C PRO A 4 12.69 -11.44 12.50
N THR A 5 12.88 -10.36 11.75
CA THR A 5 13.00 -8.99 12.29
C THR A 5 11.69 -8.55 12.96
N LEU A 6 11.73 -7.48 13.77
CA LEU A 6 10.53 -6.96 14.44
C LEU A 6 9.42 -6.55 13.45
N ALA A 7 9.80 -5.99 12.31
CA ALA A 7 8.87 -5.62 11.24
C ALA A 7 8.20 -6.86 10.62
N GLN A 8 8.98 -7.89 10.32
CA GLN A 8 8.46 -9.17 9.81
C GLN A 8 7.55 -9.84 10.84
N LYS A 9 7.91 -9.83 12.13
CA LYS A 9 7.04 -10.35 13.20
C LYS A 9 5.70 -9.63 13.23
N ARG A 10 5.66 -8.29 13.15
CA ARG A 10 4.38 -7.55 13.12
C ARG A 10 3.49 -7.95 11.94
N LYS A 11 4.09 -8.13 10.76
CA LYS A 11 3.40 -8.60 9.55
C LYS A 11 2.82 -10.01 9.76
N ILE A 12 3.63 -10.95 10.25
CA ILE A 12 3.20 -12.32 10.57
C ILE A 12 2.08 -12.33 11.63
N PHE A 13 2.20 -11.53 12.69
CA PHE A 13 1.17 -11.44 13.73
C PHE A 13 -0.18 -10.96 13.17
N LYS A 14 -0.16 -9.98 12.27
CA LYS A 14 -1.38 -9.50 11.61
C LYS A 14 -2.02 -10.61 10.77
N PHE A 15 -1.23 -11.27 9.92
CA PHE A 15 -1.69 -12.39 9.11
C PHE A 15 -2.38 -13.48 9.94
N LEU A 16 -1.70 -13.95 10.99
CA LEU A 16 -2.21 -15.06 11.80
C LEU A 16 -3.50 -14.68 12.52
N ARG A 17 -3.66 -13.42 12.93
CA ARG A 17 -4.92 -12.92 13.52
C ARG A 17 -6.06 -12.86 12.50
N GLU A 18 -5.78 -12.50 11.26
CA GLU A 18 -6.77 -12.47 10.18
C GLU A 18 -7.19 -13.90 9.79
N ARG A 19 -6.24 -14.84 9.72
CA ARG A 19 -6.50 -16.24 9.36
C ARG A 19 -7.17 -17.04 10.48
N ASP A 20 -6.65 -16.95 11.70
CA ASP A 20 -7.00 -17.85 12.80
C ASP A 20 -7.85 -17.17 13.89
N GLY A 21 -8.00 -15.84 13.82
CA GLY A 21 -8.59 -15.02 14.87
C GLY A 21 -7.59 -14.61 15.95
N ASN A 22 -8.01 -13.73 16.86
CA ASN A 22 -7.20 -13.30 18.00
C ASN A 22 -7.30 -14.30 19.17
N LYS A 23 -6.99 -15.57 18.92
CA LYS A 23 -7.08 -16.66 19.90
C LYS A 23 -5.92 -17.65 19.79
N CYS A 24 -5.67 -18.38 20.86
CA CYS A 24 -4.68 -19.44 20.88
C CYS A 24 -5.14 -20.65 20.07
N TYR A 25 -4.33 -21.13 19.12
CA TYR A 25 -4.71 -22.27 18.29
C TYR A 25 -4.84 -23.58 19.07
N LEU A 26 -4.16 -23.70 20.22
CA LEU A 26 -4.18 -24.91 21.06
C LEU A 26 -5.43 -24.96 21.94
N CYS A 27 -5.67 -23.94 22.78
CA CYS A 27 -6.79 -23.95 23.72
C CYS A 27 -8.06 -23.26 23.22
N GLY A 28 -8.00 -22.55 22.08
CA GLY A 28 -9.14 -21.84 21.51
C GLY A 28 -9.53 -20.53 22.22
N ASN A 29 -8.96 -20.24 23.40
CA ASN A 29 -9.26 -19.03 24.15
C ASN A 29 -8.68 -17.78 23.46
N GLU A 30 -9.46 -16.70 23.49
CA GLU A 30 -9.03 -15.39 23.00
C GLU A 30 -7.88 -14.82 23.84
N PHE A 31 -7.00 -14.06 23.19
CA PHE A 31 -5.95 -13.32 23.89
C PHE A 31 -6.54 -12.04 24.49
N ILE A 32 -6.40 -11.87 25.80
CA ILE A 32 -6.88 -10.70 26.54
C ILE A 32 -5.93 -9.52 26.29
N SER A 33 -4.64 -9.81 26.20
CA SER A 33 -3.59 -8.80 26.01
C SER A 33 -2.81 -9.02 24.72
N SER A 34 -2.37 -7.93 24.09
CA SER A 34 -1.49 -7.97 22.92
C SER A 34 -0.10 -8.57 23.22
N ARG A 35 0.26 -8.75 24.49
CA ARG A 35 1.53 -9.35 24.94
C ARG A 35 1.46 -10.85 25.23
N GLU A 36 0.26 -11.42 25.36
CA GLU A 36 0.05 -12.85 25.62
C GLU A 36 0.43 -13.78 24.45
N PRO A 37 0.09 -13.45 23.17
CA PRO A 37 0.38 -14.36 22.08
C PRO A 37 1.88 -14.47 21.80
N ILE A 38 2.36 -15.71 21.70
CA ILE A 38 3.66 -16.04 21.14
C ILE A 38 3.51 -16.59 19.72
N LEU A 39 4.49 -16.31 18.88
CA LEU A 39 4.63 -16.90 17.55
C LEU A 39 5.42 -18.21 17.68
N GLU A 40 4.87 -19.30 17.17
CA GLU A 40 5.44 -20.63 17.34
C GLU A 40 5.17 -21.52 16.12
N HIS A 41 6.01 -22.54 15.96
CA HIS A 41 5.86 -23.56 14.94
C HIS A 41 4.79 -24.59 15.31
N LEU A 42 4.01 -25.04 14.33
CA LEU A 42 3.02 -26.09 14.54
C LEU A 42 3.73 -27.44 14.69
N ASN A 43 4.65 -27.76 13.77
CA ASN A 43 5.58 -28.88 13.93
C ASN A 43 6.76 -28.53 14.86
N ASP A 44 7.56 -29.55 15.20
CA ASP A 44 8.73 -29.39 16.07
C ASP A 44 10.03 -29.07 15.29
N VAL A 45 9.90 -28.71 14.00
CA VAL A 45 11.03 -28.41 13.12
C VAL A 45 11.30 -26.91 13.16
N TRP A 46 12.23 -26.50 14.02
CA TRP A 46 12.61 -25.08 14.22
C TRP A 46 13.03 -24.34 12.94
N SER A 47 13.52 -25.06 11.93
CA SER A 47 13.97 -24.49 10.66
C SER A 47 12.84 -24.29 9.63
N ASP A 48 11.69 -24.92 9.84
CA ASP A 48 10.52 -24.83 8.96
C ASP A 48 9.73 -23.54 9.22
N ASN A 49 10.18 -22.45 8.60
CA ASN A 49 9.61 -21.12 8.75
C ASN A 49 8.56 -20.80 7.67
N ARG A 50 7.92 -21.82 7.09
CA ARG A 50 6.81 -21.61 6.16
C ARG A 50 5.60 -21.00 6.89
N GLU A 51 4.81 -20.23 6.16
CA GLU A 51 3.67 -19.47 6.70
C GLU A 51 2.51 -20.38 7.16
N ASP A 52 2.37 -21.55 6.53
CA ASP A 52 1.44 -22.62 6.91
C ASP A 52 1.82 -23.29 8.24
N ASN A 53 3.11 -23.32 8.58
CA ASN A 53 3.65 -23.92 9.80
C ASN A 53 3.73 -22.97 11.01
N LEU A 54 3.15 -21.76 10.92
CA LEU A 54 3.15 -20.80 12.03
C LEU A 54 1.76 -20.64 12.65
N GLY A 55 1.73 -20.43 13.97
CA GLY A 55 0.51 -20.17 14.73
C GLY A 55 0.74 -19.27 15.95
N LEU A 56 -0.36 -18.71 16.48
CA LEU A 56 -0.35 -17.95 17.73
C LEU A 56 -0.80 -18.83 18.90
N ALA A 57 0.00 -18.88 19.96
CA ALA A 57 -0.30 -19.65 21.15
C ALA A 57 -0.06 -18.85 22.45
N HIS A 58 -0.66 -19.30 23.55
CA HIS A 58 -0.18 -18.94 24.87
C HIS A 58 1.15 -19.65 25.13
N GLN A 59 2.07 -18.97 25.82
CA GLN A 59 3.35 -19.58 26.21
C GLN A 59 3.16 -20.86 27.02
N SER A 60 2.20 -20.88 27.96
CA SER A 60 1.88 -22.04 28.77
C SER A 60 1.33 -23.21 27.95
N CYS A 61 0.47 -22.94 26.96
CA CYS A 61 -0.05 -23.97 26.06
C CYS A 61 1.05 -24.58 25.20
N ASN A 62 1.96 -23.75 24.68
CA ASN A 62 3.07 -24.25 23.88
C ASN A 62 4.02 -25.16 24.68
N ILE A 63 4.34 -24.80 25.92
CA ILE A 63 5.16 -25.65 26.80
C ILE A 63 4.47 -27.01 27.01
N LYS A 64 3.14 -27.03 27.18
CA LYS A 64 2.37 -28.27 27.32
C LYS A 64 2.37 -29.11 26.04
N LYS A 65 2.38 -28.49 24.86
CA LYS A 65 2.42 -29.18 23.55
C LYS A 65 3.53 -30.24 23.47
N ALA A 66 4.67 -30.01 24.13
CA ALA A 66 5.78 -30.95 24.11
C ALA A 66 5.44 -32.34 24.70
N ASN A 67 4.48 -32.42 25.64
CA ASN A 67 4.17 -33.66 26.38
C ASN A 67 2.69 -34.04 26.35
N ASP A 68 1.82 -33.22 25.75
CA ASP A 68 0.38 -33.40 25.71
C ASP A 68 -0.04 -33.89 24.31
N GLU A 69 -0.45 -35.15 24.23
CA GLU A 69 -0.83 -35.80 22.96
C GLU A 69 -2.00 -35.11 22.26
N ASP A 70 -2.94 -34.54 23.01
CA ASP A 70 -4.08 -33.82 22.43
C ASP A 70 -3.60 -32.52 21.78
N TYR A 71 -2.68 -31.79 22.42
CA TYR A 71 -2.10 -30.59 21.85
C TYR A 71 -1.22 -30.88 20.62
N GLN A 72 -0.48 -31.99 20.63
CA GLN A 72 0.28 -32.44 19.45
C GLN A 72 -0.64 -32.76 18.28
N ARG A 73 -1.77 -33.44 18.55
CA ARG A 73 -2.80 -33.74 17.55
C ARG A 73 -3.43 -32.46 17.01
N ILE A 74 -3.74 -31.48 17.86
CA ILE A 74 -4.27 -30.17 17.43
C ILE A 74 -3.26 -29.46 16.53
N ALA A 75 -1.97 -29.45 16.89
CA ALA A 75 -0.93 -28.82 16.09
C ALA A 75 -0.77 -29.48 14.71
N THR A 76 -0.78 -30.83 14.67
CA THR A 76 -0.70 -31.61 13.43
C THR A 76 -1.89 -31.33 12.53
N ASN A 77 -3.11 -31.45 13.05
CA ASN A 77 -4.33 -31.18 12.30
C ASN A 77 -4.39 -29.74 11.79
N LYS A 78 -3.88 -28.78 12.58
CA LYS A 78 -3.82 -27.37 12.17
C LYS A 78 -2.84 -27.16 11.02
N LEU A 79 -1.68 -27.82 11.05
CA LEU A 79 -0.70 -27.75 9.96
C LEU A 79 -1.29 -28.34 8.68
N GLU A 80 -1.86 -29.55 8.74
CA GLU A 80 -2.50 -30.20 7.58
C GLU A 80 -3.61 -29.33 7.00
N LYS A 81 -4.44 -28.73 7.86
CA LYS A 81 -5.48 -27.80 7.43
C LYS A 81 -4.87 -26.60 6.71
N ASN A 82 -3.86 -25.95 7.29
CA ASN A 82 -3.21 -24.80 6.69
C ASN A 82 -2.58 -25.16 5.33
N GLU A 83 -1.90 -26.30 5.23
CA GLU A 83 -1.28 -26.78 3.98
C GLU A 83 -2.33 -27.10 2.90
N SER A 84 -3.52 -27.60 3.29
CA SER A 84 -4.61 -27.88 2.36
C SER A 84 -5.36 -26.64 1.88
N GLU A 85 -5.44 -25.60 2.72
CA GLU A 85 -6.19 -24.37 2.44
C GLU A 85 -5.32 -23.29 1.78
N MET A 86 -4.00 -23.32 1.96
CA MET A 86 -3.08 -22.35 1.36
C MET A 86 -2.66 -22.78 -0.06
N TYR A 87 -3.12 -22.04 -1.07
CA TYR A 87 -2.82 -22.33 -2.48
C TYR A 87 -1.34 -22.05 -2.81
N VAL A 88 -0.71 -22.96 -3.56
CA VAL A 88 0.71 -22.88 -3.93
C VAL A 88 1.01 -21.57 -4.68
N GLY A 89 1.75 -20.67 -4.04
CA GLY A 89 2.17 -19.39 -4.64
C GLY A 89 1.65 -18.13 -3.93
N GLU A 90 0.68 -18.28 -3.03
CA GLU A 90 0.26 -17.20 -2.12
C GLU A 90 1.26 -17.08 -0.97
N SER A 91 2.32 -16.28 -1.14
CA SER A 91 3.15 -15.88 0.00
C SER A 91 2.67 -14.52 0.51
N PHE A 92 2.48 -14.41 1.83
CA PHE A 92 1.99 -13.21 2.52
C PHE A 92 2.77 -11.94 2.12
N PHE A 93 4.08 -12.08 1.91
CA PHE A 93 4.96 -10.95 1.53
C PHE A 93 4.84 -10.49 0.08
N ARG A 94 4.34 -11.31 -0.86
CA ARG A 94 4.36 -10.98 -2.30
C ARG A 94 3.30 -9.98 -2.72
N ASN A 95 2.16 -9.94 -2.01
CA ASN A 95 1.02 -9.11 -2.39
C ASN A 95 1.03 -7.72 -1.74
N ASP A 96 1.60 -7.58 -0.54
CA ASP A 96 1.65 -6.30 0.17
C ASP A 96 2.67 -5.33 -0.44
N GLU A 97 3.86 -5.80 -0.85
CA GLU A 97 4.87 -4.92 -1.46
C GLU A 97 4.40 -4.28 -2.77
N LYS A 98 3.67 -5.04 -3.60
CA LYS A 98 3.11 -4.53 -4.86
C LYS A 98 1.94 -3.58 -4.63
N LYS A 99 1.08 -3.83 -3.64
CA LYS A 99 -0.05 -2.95 -3.30
C LYS A 99 0.42 -1.63 -2.69
N GLU A 100 1.39 -1.64 -1.78
CA GLU A 100 1.92 -0.44 -1.15
C GLU A 100 2.61 0.48 -2.17
N GLN A 101 3.46 -0.06 -3.06
CA GLN A 101 4.11 0.75 -4.10
C GLN A 101 3.12 1.37 -5.09
N ALA A 102 2.17 0.58 -5.61
CA ALA A 102 1.14 1.10 -6.52
C ALA A 102 0.28 2.18 -5.85
N SER A 103 -0.09 2.02 -4.58
CA SER A 103 -0.85 3.03 -3.84
C SER A 103 -0.06 4.34 -3.67
N THR A 104 1.25 4.26 -3.43
CA THR A 104 2.10 5.43 -3.23
C THR A 104 2.29 6.22 -4.52
N GLU A 105 2.48 5.54 -5.66
CA GLU A 105 2.60 6.19 -6.98
C GLU A 105 1.30 6.90 -7.38
N ILE A 106 0.16 6.26 -7.16
CA ILE A 106 -1.17 6.85 -7.42
C ILE A 106 -1.38 8.09 -6.53
N GLU A 107 -1.05 8.01 -5.24
CA GLU A 107 -1.14 9.15 -4.34
C GLU A 107 -0.26 10.32 -4.78
N ILE A 108 0.99 10.06 -5.18
CA ILE A 108 1.90 11.07 -5.71
C ILE A 108 1.31 11.70 -6.98
N SER A 109 0.75 10.89 -7.88
CA SER A 109 0.13 11.37 -9.11
C SER A 109 -1.08 12.26 -8.83
N ASN A 110 -1.97 11.86 -7.92
CA ASN A 110 -3.13 12.65 -7.51
C ASN A 110 -2.74 13.99 -6.87
N LYS A 111 -1.70 14.00 -6.02
CA LYS A 111 -1.16 15.25 -5.44
C LYS A 111 -0.55 16.15 -6.51
N CYS A 112 0.18 15.59 -7.48
CA CYS A 112 0.71 16.35 -8.62
C CYS A 112 -0.40 16.95 -9.48
N PHE A 113 -1.48 16.19 -9.71
CA PHE A 113 -2.66 16.67 -10.43
C PHE A 113 -3.30 17.87 -9.72
N ALA A 114 -3.54 17.77 -8.41
CA ALA A 114 -4.11 18.86 -7.62
C ALA A 114 -3.24 20.14 -7.66
N ILE A 115 -1.92 20.01 -7.54
CA ILE A 115 -1.00 21.16 -7.64
C ILE A 115 -1.02 21.77 -9.05
N THR A 116 -1.16 20.95 -10.09
CA THR A 116 -1.28 21.42 -11.47
C THR A 116 -2.55 22.23 -11.64
N GLU A 117 -3.67 21.72 -11.15
CA GLU A 117 -4.98 22.39 -11.22
C GLU A 117 -4.99 23.70 -10.43
N GLU A 118 -4.53 23.68 -9.18
CA GLU A 118 -4.41 24.86 -8.31
C GLU A 118 -3.64 25.99 -9.01
N TYR A 119 -2.47 25.68 -9.60
CA TYR A 119 -1.69 26.66 -10.34
C TYR A 119 -2.45 27.25 -11.54
N LEU A 120 -3.18 26.42 -12.30
CA LEU A 120 -3.97 26.90 -13.44
C LEU A 120 -5.11 27.81 -12.97
N VAL A 121 -5.82 27.43 -11.90
CA VAL A 121 -6.93 28.19 -11.32
C VAL A 121 -6.44 29.58 -10.91
N GLU A 122 -5.42 29.64 -10.06
CA GLU A 122 -4.89 30.90 -9.53
C GLU A 122 -4.44 31.83 -10.67
N LYS A 123 -3.63 31.32 -11.60
CA LYS A 123 -3.09 32.15 -12.67
C LYS A 123 -4.12 32.58 -13.70
N ILE A 124 -5.12 31.77 -14.00
CA ILE A 124 -6.20 32.17 -14.91
C ILE A 124 -7.16 33.14 -14.24
N LEU A 125 -7.41 33.03 -12.93
CA LEU A 125 -8.20 34.01 -12.19
C LEU A 125 -7.54 35.38 -12.16
N ASP A 126 -6.23 35.42 -11.96
CA ASP A 126 -5.45 36.67 -11.87
C ASP A 126 -5.24 37.32 -13.25
N ASP A 127 -4.70 36.54 -14.20
CA ASP A 127 -4.16 37.07 -15.47
C ASP A 127 -5.08 36.79 -16.68
N GLY A 128 -6.13 35.99 -16.50
CA GLY A 128 -7.07 35.57 -17.56
C GLY A 128 -6.53 34.49 -18.51
N PHE A 129 -5.21 34.38 -18.66
CA PHE A 129 -4.53 33.35 -19.44
C PHE A 129 -3.10 33.11 -18.94
N ILE A 130 -2.52 31.98 -19.34
CA ILE A 130 -1.14 31.61 -19.00
C ILE A 130 -0.36 31.36 -20.29
N ASP A 131 0.81 31.95 -20.43
CA ASP A 131 1.74 31.58 -21.52
C ASP A 131 2.19 30.14 -21.32
N TYR A 132 1.96 29.26 -22.29
CA TYR A 132 2.27 27.82 -22.16
C TYR A 132 3.79 27.57 -22.02
N GLY A 133 4.62 28.48 -22.55
CA GLY A 133 6.07 28.40 -22.46
C GLY A 133 6.55 28.54 -21.02
N GLY A 134 7.09 27.47 -20.45
CA GLY A 134 7.61 27.45 -19.08
C GLY A 134 6.63 26.95 -18.01
N VAL A 135 5.38 26.66 -18.36
CA VAL A 135 4.37 26.15 -17.41
C VAL A 135 4.80 24.81 -16.80
N ILE A 136 5.21 23.85 -17.65
CA ILE A 136 5.59 22.52 -17.19
C ILE A 136 6.76 22.57 -16.20
N PRO A 137 7.91 23.21 -16.51
CA PRO A 137 8.99 23.37 -15.54
C PRO A 137 8.57 24.06 -14.25
N THR A 138 7.71 25.09 -14.33
CA THR A 138 7.20 25.82 -13.17
C THR A 138 6.40 24.91 -12.24
N ILE A 139 5.45 24.16 -12.79
CA ILE A 139 4.62 23.24 -12.01
C ILE A 139 5.46 22.09 -11.45
N VAL A 140 6.44 21.57 -12.21
CA VAL A 140 7.40 20.57 -11.70
C VAL A 140 8.15 21.09 -10.47
N TYR A 141 8.63 22.34 -10.53
CA TYR A 141 9.29 22.96 -9.38
C TYR A 141 8.36 23.06 -8.17
N LEU A 142 7.11 23.52 -8.38
CA LEU A 142 6.11 23.62 -7.32
C LEU A 142 5.75 22.26 -6.70
N ALA A 143 5.56 21.24 -7.53
CA ALA A 143 5.27 19.88 -7.08
C ALA A 143 6.42 19.32 -6.24
N ARG A 144 7.67 19.42 -6.73
CA ARG A 144 8.85 18.99 -5.96
C ARG A 144 9.01 19.74 -4.65
N LYS A 145 8.71 21.04 -4.64
CA LYS A 145 8.78 21.86 -3.42
C LYS A 145 7.71 21.49 -2.39
N LYS A 146 6.47 21.22 -2.82
CA LYS A 146 5.34 20.90 -1.93
C LYS A 146 5.36 19.46 -1.42
N ILE A 147 5.67 18.49 -2.29
CA ILE A 147 5.51 17.05 -1.98
C ILE A 147 6.77 16.20 -2.22
N GLY A 148 7.90 16.80 -2.60
CA GLY A 148 9.15 16.06 -2.88
C GLY A 148 9.17 15.31 -4.21
N HIS A 149 8.05 15.27 -4.94
CA HIS A 149 7.87 14.52 -6.18
C HIS A 149 7.29 15.40 -7.30
N GLY A 150 7.55 15.02 -8.55
CA GLY A 150 7.05 15.73 -9.73
C GLY A 150 7.97 15.55 -10.93
N SER A 151 7.51 14.81 -11.95
CA SER A 151 8.23 14.62 -13.21
C SER A 151 7.56 15.43 -14.33
N GLU A 152 8.34 15.90 -15.30
CA GLU A 152 7.78 16.63 -16.45
C GLU A 152 6.71 15.82 -17.18
N GLN A 153 6.89 14.50 -17.31
CA GLN A 153 5.96 13.64 -18.01
C GLN A 153 4.61 13.53 -17.28
N SER A 154 4.63 13.44 -15.95
CA SER A 154 3.40 13.44 -15.15
C SER A 154 2.66 14.76 -15.30
N ILE A 155 3.38 15.89 -15.17
CA ILE A 155 2.79 17.23 -15.29
C ILE A 155 2.24 17.47 -16.70
N ARG A 156 2.94 17.03 -17.76
CA ARG A 156 2.42 17.07 -19.15
C ARG A 156 1.11 16.32 -19.28
N SER A 157 1.05 15.11 -18.71
CA SER A 157 -0.15 14.27 -18.75
C SER A 157 -1.33 14.91 -18.01
N HIS A 158 -1.08 15.50 -16.83
CA HIS A 158 -2.10 16.22 -16.07
C HIS A 158 -2.59 17.48 -16.79
N LEU A 159 -1.67 18.26 -17.39
CA LEU A 159 -2.05 19.42 -18.22
C LEU A 159 -2.89 18.99 -19.42
N GLN A 160 -2.56 17.89 -20.09
CA GLN A 160 -3.37 17.36 -21.20
C GLN A 160 -4.77 16.96 -20.73
N ALA A 161 -4.89 16.32 -19.56
CA ALA A 161 -6.19 15.98 -18.97
C ALA A 161 -7.02 17.24 -18.66
N LEU A 162 -6.41 18.22 -17.98
CA LEU A 162 -7.03 19.49 -17.59
C LEU A 162 -7.34 20.42 -18.78
N THR A 163 -6.74 20.16 -19.95
CA THR A 163 -6.99 20.92 -21.20
C THR A 163 -7.66 20.08 -22.29
N SER A 164 -8.16 18.90 -21.92
CA SER A 164 -8.90 18.02 -22.83
C SER A 164 -10.20 18.69 -23.33
N PRO A 165 -10.83 18.17 -24.40
CA PRO A 165 -12.03 18.79 -24.98
C PRO A 165 -13.19 19.00 -24.00
N VAL A 166 -13.32 18.13 -22.99
CA VAL A 166 -14.37 18.19 -21.95
C VAL A 166 -13.94 18.92 -20.68
N ALA A 167 -12.65 19.28 -20.57
CA ALA A 167 -12.09 19.93 -19.40
C ALA A 167 -12.32 21.46 -19.44
N PRO A 168 -12.24 22.13 -18.27
CA PRO A 168 -12.57 23.56 -18.15
C PRO A 168 -11.56 24.50 -18.81
N TYR A 169 -10.37 24.00 -19.18
CA TYR A 169 -9.32 24.80 -19.81
C TYR A 169 -9.07 24.35 -21.25
N GLU A 170 -8.46 25.23 -22.04
CA GLU A 170 -8.01 24.92 -23.39
C GLU A 170 -6.64 25.52 -23.68
N ILE A 171 -5.88 24.83 -24.53
CA ILE A 171 -4.65 25.35 -25.11
C ILE A 171 -4.99 25.96 -26.46
N THR A 172 -4.81 27.26 -26.61
CA THR A 172 -5.05 27.98 -27.87
C THR A 172 -3.85 28.87 -28.23
N LYS A 173 -3.92 29.57 -29.36
CA LYS A 173 -2.92 30.56 -29.75
C LYS A 173 -3.45 31.96 -29.48
N ASN A 174 -2.60 32.83 -28.93
CA ASN A 174 -2.92 34.26 -28.81
C ASN A 174 -2.81 34.97 -30.17
N LYS A 175 -3.15 36.27 -30.21
CA LYS A 175 -3.05 37.12 -31.42
C LYS A 175 -1.64 37.17 -32.04
N LYS A 176 -0.60 36.83 -31.27
CA LYS A 176 0.81 36.76 -31.68
C LYS A 176 1.26 35.35 -32.07
N GLY A 177 0.34 34.38 -32.14
CA GLY A 177 0.62 32.98 -32.49
C GLY A 177 1.25 32.12 -31.39
N LYS A 178 1.48 32.67 -30.19
CA LYS A 178 2.06 31.91 -29.05
C LYS A 178 0.98 31.06 -28.37
N LYS A 179 1.35 29.86 -27.93
CA LYS A 179 0.46 28.96 -27.19
C LYS A 179 0.18 29.52 -25.80
N ILE A 180 -1.09 29.58 -25.44
CA ILE A 180 -1.59 30.00 -24.13
C ILE A 180 -2.59 28.98 -23.60
N ILE A 181 -2.71 28.91 -22.28
CA ILE A 181 -3.78 28.19 -21.56
C ILE A 181 -4.78 29.22 -21.07
N LYS A 182 -6.07 28.98 -21.26
CA LYS A 182 -7.14 29.85 -20.73
C LYS A 182 -8.37 29.03 -20.36
N LYS A 183 -9.31 29.64 -19.63
CA LYS A 183 -10.64 29.06 -19.39
C LYS A 183 -11.39 28.92 -20.70
N ARG A 184 -12.04 27.77 -20.90
CA ARG A 184 -12.93 27.53 -22.02
C ARG A 184 -14.17 28.40 -21.86
N THR A 185 -14.47 29.20 -22.88
CA THR A 185 -15.76 29.89 -22.98
C THR A 185 -16.78 28.88 -23.47
N SER A 186 -17.73 28.49 -22.60
CA SER A 186 -18.91 27.73 -23.02
C SER A 186 -19.59 28.49 -24.15
N THR A 187 -19.81 27.81 -25.28
CA THR A 187 -20.70 28.30 -26.34
C THR A 187 -22.14 28.15 -25.88
#